data_AF-X6MQZ0-F1
#
_entry.id   AF-X6MQZ0-F1
#
_cell.length_a   1.000
_cell.length_b   1.000
_cell.length_c   1.000
_cell.angle_alpha   90.00
_cell.angle_beta   90.00
_cell.angle_gamma   90.00
#
_symmetry.space_group_name_H-M   'P 1'
#
loop_
_entity.id
_entity.type
_entity.pdbx_description
1 polymer ?
#
loop_
_entity_poly.entity_id
_entity_poly.type
_entity_poly.pdbx_seq_one_letter_code
_entity_poly.pdbx_strand_id
1 'polypeptide(L)'
;MMDSWILQPGFPLLRVHMTGRLSNQTVEFELSQQRMLMSDEHRNDMDIQAQLWSIPVLVQHAAGQTQPIIMTTASQQLNLVQQVNNGVEYYMFNPNMSGVYHVFYDNATLQLLQNSFTSLTALNQFTVLADRLALMLSGYISADSYLLFLYDVLQRVNTDLAINKVSYVFWRHIISALTTIDSMFCEYGSATLYSIQTDLWMANANNNDGSSSQSFVNADHSTLQNFRSFSRDLLAPVWELVNKWSSSTSDTDDITSLRPYLASALILFNDTQVIAEGYSIFVSNDLTAIDPNLIVPVLEAALTYTSATETTLQWIFTHFSNLNSENQLNALRALGAFCIISLFFFFFFFFIFFYIKHKMGNNKT
;
A
#
# COMPACT_ATOMS: atom_id res chain seq x y z
N MET A 1 34.49 -2.43 0.54
CA MET A 1 33.11 -2.67 0.06
C MET A 1 32.10 -2.48 1.18
N MET A 2 32.20 -3.20 2.30
CA MET A 2 31.25 -3.04 3.43
C MET A 2 31.33 -1.68 4.14
N ASP A 3 32.50 -1.03 4.16
CA ASP A 3 32.68 0.27 4.81
C ASP A 3 31.67 1.33 4.31
N SER A 4 31.40 1.38 3.01
CA SER A 4 30.42 2.32 2.44
C SER A 4 28.97 2.03 2.86
N TRP A 5 28.70 0.87 3.45
CA TRP A 5 27.36 0.47 3.90
C TRP A 5 27.16 0.63 5.41
N ILE A 6 28.24 0.59 6.20
CA ILE A 6 28.16 0.59 7.67
C ILE A 6 28.70 1.88 8.32
N LEU A 7 29.52 2.65 7.59
CA LEU A 7 30.15 3.88 8.13
C LEU A 7 29.45 5.17 7.71
N GLN A 8 28.35 5.07 6.96
CA GLN A 8 27.57 6.24 6.54
C GLN A 8 26.06 5.95 6.63
N PRO A 9 25.23 6.95 6.94
CA PRO A 9 23.79 6.77 7.05
C PRO A 9 23.11 6.71 5.68
N GLY A 10 21.96 6.02 5.63
CA GLY A 10 21.10 5.93 4.46
C GLY A 10 21.48 4.80 3.51
N PHE A 11 20.86 4.82 2.32
CA PHE A 11 21.05 3.84 1.26
C PHE A 11 20.99 4.54 -0.11
N PRO A 12 21.58 3.94 -1.17
CA PRO A 12 21.61 4.56 -2.47
C PRO A 12 20.29 4.37 -3.23
N LEU A 13 20.00 5.34 -4.10
CA LEU A 13 19.12 5.21 -5.24
C LEU A 13 19.98 4.98 -6.48
N LEU A 14 19.77 3.86 -7.16
CA LEU A 14 20.39 3.55 -8.45
C LEU A 14 19.50 4.08 -9.57
N ARG A 15 19.98 5.04 -10.35
CA ARG A 15 19.32 5.51 -11.57
C ARG A 15 19.83 4.72 -12.77
N VAL A 16 18.91 4.19 -13.55
CA VAL A 16 19.17 3.42 -14.77
C VAL A 16 18.65 4.23 -15.95
N HIS A 17 19.55 4.59 -16.86
CA HIS A 17 19.19 5.31 -18.08
C HIS A 17 19.67 4.54 -19.31
N MET A 18 18.75 4.09 -20.16
CA MET A 18 19.11 3.49 -21.45
C MET A 18 19.52 4.60 -22.43
N THR A 19 20.81 4.65 -22.80
CA THR A 19 21.38 5.68 -23.68
C THR A 19 21.28 5.33 -25.16
N GLY A 20 21.22 4.04 -25.49
CA GLY A 20 21.08 3.62 -26.88
C GLY A 20 21.11 2.11 -27.11
N ARG A 21 20.87 1.74 -28.37
CA ARG A 21 21.06 0.38 -28.88
C ARG A 21 22.13 0.42 -29.96
N LEU A 22 23.17 -0.39 -29.81
CA LEU A 22 24.30 -0.48 -30.73
C LEU A 22 24.07 -1.58 -31.77
N SER A 23 24.83 -1.53 -32.87
CA SER A 23 24.67 -2.40 -34.06
C SER A 23 24.75 -3.92 -33.81
N ASN A 24 25.20 -4.34 -32.62
CA ASN A 24 25.54 -5.73 -32.31
C ASN A 24 24.58 -6.36 -31.29
N GLN A 25 23.33 -5.90 -31.23
CA GLN A 25 22.38 -6.29 -30.17
C GLN A 25 22.92 -5.94 -28.78
N THR A 26 23.71 -4.88 -28.66
CA THR A 26 24.16 -4.36 -27.37
C THR A 26 23.27 -3.20 -26.99
N VAL A 27 22.81 -3.18 -25.75
CA VAL A 27 22.07 -2.06 -25.16
C VAL A 27 23.00 -1.37 -24.18
N GLU A 28 23.13 -0.05 -24.35
CA GLU A 28 23.98 0.79 -23.54
C GLU A 28 23.14 1.46 -22.45
N PHE A 29 23.67 1.42 -21.23
CA PHE A 29 23.09 2.02 -20.05
C PHE A 29 24.09 2.94 -19.37
N GLU A 30 23.62 4.11 -18.95
CA GLU A 30 24.27 4.91 -17.94
C GLU A 30 23.64 4.61 -16.57
N LEU A 31 24.46 4.14 -15.64
CA LEU A 31 24.08 3.99 -14.25
C LEU A 31 24.60 5.19 -13.46
N SER A 32 23.77 5.80 -12.63
CA SER A 32 24.22 6.78 -11.64
C SER A 32 23.67 6.45 -10.26
N GLN A 33 24.40 6.82 -9.22
CA GLN A 33 23.97 6.63 -7.83
C GLN A 33 23.89 7.97 -7.10
N GLN A 34 22.95 8.04 -6.17
CA GLN A 34 22.82 9.16 -5.23
C GLN A 34 22.22 8.63 -3.92
N ARG A 35 22.34 9.36 -2.81
CA ARG A 35 21.57 9.04 -1.61
C ARG A 35 20.07 9.17 -1.88
N MET A 36 19.29 8.18 -1.45
CA MET A 36 17.84 8.32 -1.40
C MET A 36 17.42 9.11 -0.15
N LEU A 37 16.59 10.13 -0.33
CA LEU A 37 16.02 10.94 0.74
C LEU A 37 14.49 10.91 0.63
N MET A 38 13.80 10.99 1.77
CA MET A 38 12.33 11.04 1.84
C MET A 38 11.77 12.42 1.47
N SER A 39 12.63 13.44 1.40
CA SER A 39 12.30 14.81 1.04
C SER A 39 13.28 15.29 -0.04
N ASP A 40 12.91 16.32 -0.79
CA ASP A 40 13.82 17.06 -1.68
C ASP A 40 14.67 18.08 -0.91
N GLU A 41 14.27 18.41 0.32
CA GLU A 41 15.06 19.16 1.29
C GLU A 41 16.41 18.44 1.50
N HIS A 42 17.51 19.18 1.35
CA HIS A 42 18.90 18.69 1.42
C HIS A 42 19.39 17.81 0.25
N ARG A 43 18.57 17.54 -0.78
CA ARG A 43 19.01 16.73 -1.94
C ARG A 43 20.18 17.36 -2.72
N ASN A 44 20.34 18.68 -2.61
CA ASN A 44 21.40 19.45 -3.25
C ASN A 44 22.59 19.74 -2.31
N ASP A 45 22.56 19.25 -1.08
CA ASP A 45 23.65 19.48 -0.14
C ASP A 45 24.90 18.69 -0.58
N MET A 46 26.05 19.34 -0.59
CA MET A 46 27.27 18.79 -1.18
C MET A 46 27.76 17.52 -0.48
N ASP A 47 27.61 17.44 0.84
CA ASP A 47 27.98 16.27 1.63
C ASP A 47 27.10 15.06 1.31
N ILE A 48 25.79 15.29 1.11
CA ILE A 48 24.84 14.27 0.66
C ILE A 48 25.17 13.77 -0.75
N GLN A 49 25.46 14.69 -1.68
CA GLN A 49 25.81 14.36 -3.06
C GLN A 49 27.16 13.62 -3.17
N ALA A 50 28.08 13.85 -2.22
CA ALA A 50 29.38 13.18 -2.18
C ALA A 50 29.31 11.74 -1.64
N GLN A 51 28.19 11.30 -1.06
CA GLN A 51 28.06 9.94 -0.54
C GLN A 51 28.03 8.91 -1.67
N LEU A 52 28.94 7.94 -1.60
CA LEU A 52 29.05 6.85 -2.56
C LEU A 52 28.99 5.50 -1.85
N TRP A 53 28.31 4.56 -2.49
CA TRP A 53 28.26 3.16 -2.09
C TRP A 53 29.01 2.31 -3.10
N SER A 54 29.67 1.26 -2.60
CA SER A 54 30.10 0.13 -3.43
C SER A 54 28.89 -0.78 -3.66
N ILE A 55 28.13 -0.55 -4.72
CA ILE A 55 26.86 -1.23 -5.00
C ILE A 55 27.13 -2.51 -5.80
N PRO A 56 26.81 -3.71 -5.27
CA PRO A 56 26.75 -4.93 -6.06
C PRO A 56 25.46 -4.94 -6.88
N VAL A 57 25.54 -4.39 -8.08
CA VAL A 57 24.42 -4.35 -9.03
C VAL A 57 24.27 -5.72 -9.67
N LEU A 58 23.07 -6.29 -9.58
CA LEU A 58 22.71 -7.49 -10.33
C LEU A 58 21.65 -7.10 -11.35
N VAL A 59 21.88 -7.46 -12.62
CA VAL A 59 20.93 -7.24 -13.70
C VAL A 59 20.40 -8.59 -14.17
N GLN A 60 19.08 -8.76 -14.24
CA GLN A 60 18.42 -9.93 -14.80
C GLN A 60 17.74 -9.59 -16.13
N HIS A 61 17.98 -10.44 -17.13
CA HIS A 61 17.36 -10.36 -18.45
C HIS A 61 16.11 -11.24 -18.57
N ALA A 62 15.31 -11.04 -19.62
CA ALA A 62 14.15 -11.87 -19.95
C ALA A 62 14.49 -13.36 -20.20
N ALA A 63 15.71 -13.66 -20.62
CA ALA A 63 16.20 -15.04 -20.75
C ALA A 63 16.59 -15.70 -19.41
N GLY A 64 16.43 -14.99 -18.27
CA GLY A 64 16.81 -15.46 -16.95
C GLY A 64 18.30 -15.32 -16.62
N GLN A 65 19.14 -14.95 -17.60
CA GLN A 65 20.55 -14.67 -17.37
C GLN A 65 20.73 -13.48 -16.42
N THR A 66 21.69 -13.59 -15.52
CA THR A 66 22.05 -12.53 -14.58
C THR A 66 23.48 -12.06 -14.77
N GLN A 67 23.70 -10.75 -14.76
CA GLN A 67 25.02 -10.14 -14.88
C GLN A 67 25.32 -9.32 -13.61
N PRO A 68 26.32 -9.73 -12.80
CA PRO A 68 26.78 -8.96 -11.64
C PRO A 68 27.79 -7.90 -12.06
N ILE A 69 27.66 -6.69 -11.50
CA ILE A 69 28.55 -5.55 -11.69
C ILE A 69 28.77 -4.90 -10.33
N ILE A 70 29.98 -4.40 -10.07
CA ILE A 70 30.26 -3.59 -8.89
C ILE A 70 30.38 -2.14 -9.34
N MET A 71 29.52 -1.27 -8.82
CA MET A 71 29.56 0.17 -9.05
C MET A 71 30.18 0.87 -7.85
N THR A 72 31.31 1.55 -8.05
CA THR A 72 32.05 2.28 -7.00
C THR A 72 32.16 3.79 -7.26
N THR A 73 31.75 4.23 -8.46
CA THR A 73 31.76 5.62 -8.90
C THR A 73 30.36 6.22 -8.88
N ALA A 74 30.27 7.55 -8.98
CA ALA A 74 28.99 8.27 -9.05
C ALA A 74 28.17 7.93 -10.32
N SER A 75 28.87 7.73 -11.45
CA SER A 75 28.29 7.27 -12.71
C SER A 75 29.18 6.18 -13.33
N GLN A 76 28.57 5.23 -14.03
CA GLN A 76 29.23 4.13 -14.73
C GLN A 76 28.46 3.74 -15.99
N GLN A 77 29.16 3.62 -17.10
CA GLN A 77 28.61 3.05 -18.34
C GLN A 77 28.57 1.52 -18.26
N LEU A 78 27.49 0.95 -18.77
CA LEU A 78 27.25 -0.48 -18.79
C LEU A 78 26.71 -0.91 -20.15
N ASN A 79 27.43 -1.82 -20.79
CA ASN A 79 26.98 -2.47 -22.01
C ASN A 79 26.45 -3.86 -21.69
N LEU A 80 25.19 -4.10 -22.05
CA LEU A 80 24.53 -5.38 -21.90
C LEU A 80 24.21 -5.98 -23.26
N VAL A 81 24.43 -7.29 -23.41
CA VAL A 81 23.94 -8.00 -24.60
C VAL A 81 22.42 -8.12 -24.48
N GLN A 82 21.70 -7.76 -25.52
CA GLN A 82 20.26 -7.94 -25.63
C GLN A 82 19.95 -9.42 -25.55
N GLN A 83 19.00 -9.77 -24.70
CA GLN A 83 18.54 -11.13 -24.50
C GLN A 83 17.01 -11.11 -24.53
N VAL A 84 16.45 -11.64 -25.62
CA VAL A 84 15.01 -11.73 -25.83
C VAL A 84 14.58 -13.17 -25.61
N ASN A 85 13.48 -13.37 -24.87
CA ASN A 85 12.89 -14.69 -24.65
C ASN A 85 11.42 -14.67 -25.04
N ASN A 86 11.01 -15.47 -26.03
CA ASN A 86 9.64 -15.49 -26.55
C ASN A 86 9.08 -14.11 -26.92
N GLY A 87 9.92 -13.25 -27.52
CA GLY A 87 9.54 -11.88 -27.88
C GLY A 87 9.51 -10.89 -26.71
N VAL A 88 9.85 -11.32 -25.49
CA VAL A 88 9.93 -10.49 -24.29
C VAL A 88 11.35 -10.00 -24.08
N GLU A 89 11.48 -8.72 -23.78
CA GLU A 89 12.74 -8.06 -23.45
C GLU A 89 12.56 -7.15 -22.25
N TYR A 90 13.39 -7.33 -21.22
CA TYR A 90 13.49 -6.43 -20.08
C TYR A 90 14.87 -6.50 -19.45
N TYR A 91 15.20 -5.47 -18.66
CA TYR A 91 16.43 -5.38 -17.88
C TYR A 91 16.05 -5.00 -16.45
N MET A 92 15.98 -5.99 -15.57
CA MET A 92 15.65 -5.75 -14.17
C MET A 92 16.92 -5.60 -13.36
N PHE A 93 17.09 -4.42 -12.78
CA PHE A 93 18.15 -4.14 -11.83
C PHE A 93 17.61 -4.46 -10.42
N ASN A 94 18.47 -5.04 -9.58
CA ASN A 94 18.11 -5.56 -8.26
C ASN A 94 17.00 -6.64 -8.28
N PRO A 95 17.12 -7.70 -9.11
CA PRO A 95 16.14 -8.78 -9.11
C PRO A 95 16.04 -9.42 -7.73
N ASN A 96 14.82 -9.83 -7.35
CA ASN A 96 14.48 -10.45 -6.07
C ASN A 96 14.86 -9.62 -4.83
N MET A 97 15.08 -8.30 -4.98
CA MET A 97 15.57 -7.44 -3.89
C MET A 97 16.90 -7.92 -3.29
N SER A 98 17.78 -8.44 -4.14
CA SER A 98 19.08 -9.00 -3.74
C SER A 98 20.02 -8.01 -3.03
N GLY A 99 19.82 -6.70 -3.20
CA GLY A 99 20.59 -5.64 -2.56
C GLY A 99 19.71 -4.60 -1.87
N VAL A 100 20.33 -3.86 -0.95
CA VAL A 100 19.67 -2.84 -0.12
C VAL A 100 19.74 -1.48 -0.80
N TYR A 101 19.02 -1.32 -1.90
CA TYR A 101 18.92 -0.07 -2.66
C TYR A 101 17.65 -0.06 -3.52
N HIS A 102 17.16 1.13 -3.84
CA HIS A 102 16.04 1.29 -4.77
C HIS A 102 16.55 1.56 -6.19
N VAL A 103 15.71 1.26 -7.19
CA VAL A 103 16.02 1.52 -8.59
C VAL A 103 15.05 2.55 -9.18
N PHE A 104 15.59 3.59 -9.78
CA PHE A 104 14.88 4.55 -10.62
C PHE A 104 15.18 4.25 -12.08
N TYR A 105 14.17 3.81 -12.82
CA TYR A 105 14.26 3.56 -14.26
C TYR A 105 13.90 4.81 -15.06
N ASP A 106 14.60 5.06 -16.16
CA ASP A 106 14.13 5.95 -17.21
C ASP A 106 12.88 5.37 -17.90
N ASN A 107 12.16 6.22 -18.65
CA ASN A 107 10.88 5.83 -19.25
C ASN A 107 11.01 4.65 -20.22
N ALA A 108 12.09 4.56 -21.01
CA ALA A 108 12.26 3.50 -21.98
C ALA A 108 12.49 2.14 -21.29
N THR A 109 13.36 2.09 -20.28
CA THR A 109 13.60 0.86 -19.52
C THR A 109 12.38 0.45 -18.70
N LEU A 110 11.69 1.41 -18.09
CA LEU A 110 10.46 1.15 -17.35
C LEU A 110 9.37 0.55 -18.25
N GLN A 111 9.22 1.05 -19.47
CA GLN A 111 8.22 0.56 -20.42
C GLN A 111 8.49 -0.90 -20.83
N LEU A 112 9.76 -1.30 -20.96
CA LEU A 112 10.12 -2.71 -21.19
C LEU A 112 9.68 -3.61 -20.03
N LEU A 113 9.90 -3.18 -18.78
CA LEU A 113 9.43 -3.89 -17.59
C LEU A 113 7.90 -3.94 -17.53
N GLN A 114 7.22 -2.83 -17.83
CA GLN A 114 5.76 -2.73 -17.84
C GLN A 114 5.12 -3.66 -18.88
N ASN A 115 5.68 -3.71 -20.10
CA ASN A 115 5.21 -4.60 -21.15
C ASN A 115 5.42 -6.09 -20.81
N SER A 116 6.46 -6.38 -20.05
CA SER A 116 6.86 -7.73 -19.65
C SER A 116 6.35 -8.13 -18.27
N PHE A 117 5.50 -7.33 -17.63
CA PHE A 117 5.23 -7.42 -16.20
C PHE A 117 4.68 -8.78 -15.76
N THR A 118 3.83 -9.41 -16.56
CA THR A 118 3.25 -10.75 -16.29
C THR A 118 4.27 -11.89 -16.45
N SER A 119 5.40 -11.66 -17.11
CA SER A 119 6.49 -12.63 -17.21
C SER A 119 7.46 -12.59 -16.03
N LEU A 120 7.41 -11.53 -15.21
CA LEU A 120 8.21 -11.39 -14.01
C LEU A 120 7.71 -12.34 -12.91
N THR A 121 8.61 -12.78 -12.03
CA THR A 121 8.22 -13.48 -10.80
C THR A 121 7.41 -12.56 -9.91
N ALA A 122 6.55 -13.11 -9.03
CA ALA A 122 5.76 -12.30 -8.11
C ALA A 122 6.63 -11.41 -7.20
N LEU A 123 7.82 -11.89 -6.79
CA LEU A 123 8.78 -11.10 -6.03
C LEU A 123 9.34 -9.93 -6.85
N ASN A 124 9.63 -10.14 -8.13
CA ASN A 124 10.10 -9.08 -9.02
C ASN A 124 9.01 -8.04 -9.33
N GLN A 125 7.76 -8.49 -9.52
CA GLN A 125 6.60 -7.60 -9.64
C GLN A 125 6.45 -6.73 -8.39
N PHE A 126 6.56 -7.34 -7.21
CA PHE A 126 6.58 -6.63 -5.93
C PHE A 126 7.71 -5.60 -5.86
N THR A 127 8.95 -5.95 -6.20
CA THR A 127 10.09 -5.03 -6.18
C THR A 127 9.83 -3.78 -7.02
N VAL A 128 9.33 -3.96 -8.25
CA VAL A 128 9.06 -2.83 -9.15
C VAL A 128 7.99 -1.89 -8.56
N LEU A 129 6.93 -2.44 -7.97
CA LEU A 129 5.89 -1.63 -7.33
C LEU A 129 6.39 -0.95 -6.05
N ALA A 130 7.18 -1.66 -5.24
CA ALA A 130 7.73 -1.15 -3.99
C ALA A 130 8.70 0.00 -4.23
N ASP A 131 9.60 -0.12 -5.20
CA ASP A 131 10.50 0.96 -5.61
C ASP A 131 9.71 2.17 -6.10
N ARG A 132 8.71 1.98 -6.97
CA ARG A 132 7.89 3.09 -7.46
C ARG A 132 7.09 3.76 -6.35
N LEU A 133 6.55 3.01 -5.40
CA LEU A 133 5.86 3.59 -4.25
C LEU A 133 6.84 4.42 -3.41
N ALA A 134 8.01 3.88 -3.08
CA ALA A 134 9.03 4.59 -2.31
C ALA A 134 9.50 5.88 -3.02
N LEU A 135 9.67 5.83 -4.35
CA LEU A 135 9.98 7.00 -5.17
C LEU A 135 8.87 8.06 -5.16
N MET A 136 7.61 7.64 -5.16
CA MET A 136 6.46 8.55 -5.07
C MET A 136 6.40 9.22 -3.70
N LEU A 137 6.49 8.43 -2.63
CA LEU A 137 6.51 8.91 -1.25
C LEU A 137 7.67 9.87 -0.98
N SER A 138 8.78 9.70 -1.69
CA SER A 138 10.00 10.51 -1.57
C SER A 138 10.07 11.69 -2.56
N GLY A 139 9.01 11.93 -3.34
CA GLY A 139 8.94 13.02 -4.30
C GLY A 139 9.91 12.91 -5.49
N TYR A 140 10.35 11.70 -5.86
CA TYR A 140 11.15 11.46 -7.07
C TYR A 140 10.28 11.22 -8.30
N ILE A 141 9.05 10.73 -8.11
CA ILE A 141 8.01 10.65 -9.12
C ILE A 141 6.73 11.22 -8.54
N SER A 142 5.80 11.65 -9.40
CA SER A 142 4.49 12.13 -8.95
C SER A 142 3.54 10.98 -8.60
N ALA A 143 2.49 11.30 -7.82
CA ALA A 143 1.42 10.36 -7.50
C ALA A 143 0.67 9.89 -8.76
N ASP A 144 0.45 10.77 -9.75
CA ASP A 144 -0.19 10.38 -11.02
C ASP A 144 0.65 9.32 -11.76
N SER A 145 1.97 9.49 -11.80
CA SER A 145 2.87 8.57 -12.49
C SER A 145 2.92 7.21 -11.80
N TYR A 146 2.78 7.18 -10.48
CA TYR A 146 2.64 5.94 -9.73
C TYR A 146 1.29 5.25 -10.01
N LEU A 147 0.18 5.97 -9.87
CA LEU A 147 -1.17 5.42 -10.01
C LEU A 147 -1.47 4.94 -11.44
N LEU A 148 -1.02 5.68 -12.46
CA LEU A 148 -1.14 5.27 -13.87
C LEU A 148 -0.36 3.98 -14.14
N PHE A 149 0.89 3.90 -13.65
CA PHE A 149 1.67 2.68 -13.78
C PHE A 149 0.99 1.49 -13.09
N LEU A 150 0.51 1.69 -11.85
CA LEU A 150 -0.20 0.66 -11.07
C LEU A 150 -1.45 0.17 -11.82
N TYR A 151 -2.25 1.09 -12.35
CA TYR A 151 -3.42 0.76 -13.15
C TYR A 151 -3.05 -0.10 -14.36
N ASP A 152 -2.08 0.35 -15.16
CA ASP A 152 -1.70 -0.33 -16.39
C ASP A 152 -1.14 -1.75 -16.15
N VAL A 153 -0.31 -1.94 -15.11
CA VAL A 153 0.22 -3.27 -14.81
C VAL A 153 -0.86 -4.19 -14.26
N LEU A 154 -1.81 -3.67 -13.46
CA LEU A 154 -2.93 -4.46 -12.96
C LEU A 154 -3.91 -4.86 -14.04
N GLN A 155 -4.16 -4.01 -15.05
CA GLN A 155 -4.95 -4.44 -16.22
C GLN A 155 -4.32 -5.66 -16.90
N ARG A 156 -2.99 -5.70 -17.01
CA ARG A 156 -2.28 -6.85 -17.59
C ARG A 156 -2.33 -8.07 -16.68
N VAL A 157 -2.11 -7.91 -15.38
CA VAL A 157 -2.22 -9.01 -14.39
C VAL A 157 -3.63 -9.61 -14.39
N ASN A 158 -4.67 -8.77 -14.48
CA ASN A 158 -6.05 -9.21 -14.50
C ASN A 158 -6.40 -10.10 -15.70
N THR A 159 -5.70 -9.95 -16.84
CA THR A 159 -5.93 -10.83 -18.01
C THR A 159 -5.43 -12.27 -17.81
N ASP A 160 -4.51 -12.50 -16.88
CA ASP A 160 -3.92 -13.81 -16.57
C ASP A 160 -4.16 -14.22 -15.09
N LEU A 161 -5.13 -13.59 -14.45
CA LEU A 161 -5.43 -13.80 -13.04
C LEU A 161 -6.10 -15.17 -12.84
N ALA A 162 -5.49 -16.01 -12.00
CA ALA A 162 -5.98 -17.34 -11.68
C ALA A 162 -5.66 -17.70 -10.22
N ILE A 163 -6.46 -18.59 -9.61
CA ILE A 163 -6.32 -19.02 -8.21
C ILE A 163 -4.88 -19.45 -7.88
N ASN A 164 -4.24 -20.23 -8.76
CA ASN A 164 -2.87 -20.74 -8.57
C ASN A 164 -1.76 -19.71 -8.89
N LYS A 165 -2.12 -18.50 -9.31
CA LYS A 165 -1.20 -17.40 -9.63
C LYS A 165 -1.33 -16.21 -8.67
N VAL A 166 -2.30 -16.23 -7.75
CA VAL A 166 -2.42 -15.22 -6.71
C VAL A 166 -1.20 -15.28 -5.81
N SER A 167 -0.49 -14.16 -5.69
CA SER A 167 0.63 -14.01 -4.77
C SER A 167 0.26 -13.11 -3.59
N TYR A 168 0.45 -13.61 -2.38
CA TYR A 168 0.22 -12.83 -1.16
C TYR A 168 1.09 -11.56 -1.14
N VAL A 169 2.39 -11.70 -1.35
CA VAL A 169 3.36 -10.59 -1.26
C VAL A 169 3.01 -9.45 -2.23
N PHE A 170 2.64 -9.80 -3.46
CA PHE A 170 2.28 -8.84 -4.50
C PHE A 170 1.00 -8.06 -4.14
N TRP A 171 -0.10 -8.76 -3.87
CA TRP A 171 -1.38 -8.10 -3.57
C TRP A 171 -1.38 -7.41 -2.21
N ARG A 172 -0.69 -7.96 -1.20
CA ARG A 172 -0.56 -7.32 0.10
C ARG A 172 0.15 -5.97 0.00
N HIS A 173 1.13 -5.86 -0.89
CA HIS A 173 1.82 -4.60 -1.15
C HIS A 173 0.91 -3.59 -1.85
N ILE A 174 0.13 -4.00 -2.85
CA ILE A 174 -0.84 -3.13 -3.51
C ILE A 174 -1.86 -2.60 -2.51
N ILE A 175 -2.43 -3.47 -1.67
CA ILE A 175 -3.32 -3.06 -0.58
C ILE A 175 -2.61 -2.04 0.30
N SER A 176 -1.38 -2.33 0.76
CA SER A 176 -0.62 -1.41 1.59
C SER A 176 -0.45 -0.05 0.93
N ALA A 177 -0.04 -0.01 -0.34
CA ALA A 177 0.15 1.22 -1.11
C ALA A 177 -1.13 2.05 -1.18
N LEU A 178 -2.26 1.42 -1.55
CA LEU A 178 -3.55 2.09 -1.65
C LEU A 178 -4.01 2.62 -0.29
N THR A 179 -3.87 1.84 0.79
CA THR A 179 -4.22 2.29 2.14
C THR A 179 -3.31 3.40 2.66
N THR A 180 -2.01 3.40 2.31
CA THR A 180 -1.08 4.47 2.65
C THR A 180 -1.46 5.77 1.93
N ILE A 181 -1.84 5.69 0.65
CA ILE A 181 -2.31 6.86 -0.09
C ILE A 181 -3.65 7.36 0.49
N ASP A 182 -4.58 6.45 0.83
CA ASP A 182 -5.84 6.81 1.51
C ASP A 182 -5.58 7.56 2.83
N SER A 183 -4.63 7.09 3.65
CA SER A 183 -4.30 7.73 4.93
C SER A 183 -3.70 9.13 4.77
N MET A 184 -3.01 9.41 3.66
CA MET A 184 -2.52 10.76 3.39
C MET A 184 -3.66 11.76 3.29
N PHE A 185 -4.77 11.41 2.62
CA PHE A 185 -5.96 12.26 2.58
C PHE A 185 -6.54 12.54 3.97
N CYS A 186 -6.43 11.58 4.91
CA CYS A 186 -6.89 11.75 6.28
C CYS A 186 -5.97 12.66 7.12
N GLU A 187 -4.66 12.61 6.90
CA GLU A 187 -3.67 13.44 7.61
C GLU A 187 -3.70 14.93 7.19
N TYR A 188 -4.01 15.21 5.92
CA TYR A 188 -4.15 16.59 5.42
C TYR A 188 -5.44 17.29 5.89
N GLY A 189 -6.23 16.62 6.72
CA GLY A 189 -7.46 17.13 7.31
C GLY A 189 -8.65 16.43 6.70
N SER A 190 -9.33 15.63 7.51
CA SER A 190 -10.70 15.25 7.18
C SER A 190 -11.48 16.52 6.82
N ALA A 191 -12.38 16.40 5.84
CA ALA A 191 -13.37 17.42 5.57
C ALA A 191 -14.04 17.94 6.87
N THR A 192 -14.10 17.14 7.93
CA THR A 192 -14.62 17.52 9.25
C THR A 192 -13.68 18.35 10.12
N LEU A 193 -12.36 18.17 10.10
CA LEU A 193 -11.44 19.02 10.86
C LEU A 193 -11.24 20.37 10.17
N TYR A 194 -11.16 20.37 8.84
CA TYR A 194 -11.23 21.62 8.09
C TYR A 194 -12.61 22.26 8.23
N SER A 195 -13.73 21.51 8.17
CA SER A 195 -15.07 22.10 8.35
C SER A 195 -15.24 22.68 9.75
N ILE A 196 -14.81 22.03 10.83
CA ILE A 196 -14.94 22.58 12.18
C ILE A 196 -14.06 23.83 12.34
N GLN A 197 -12.84 23.83 11.80
CA GLN A 197 -11.97 25.00 11.82
C GLN A 197 -12.56 26.15 10.99
N THR A 198 -13.13 25.85 9.81
CA THR A 198 -13.78 26.85 8.96
C THR A 198 -15.12 27.30 9.51
N ASP A 199 -15.91 26.44 10.15
CA ASP A 199 -17.19 26.78 10.77
C ASP A 199 -16.97 27.70 11.98
N LEU A 200 -15.91 27.46 12.77
CA LEU A 200 -15.48 28.35 13.85
C LEU A 200 -14.88 29.67 13.33
N TRP A 201 -14.21 29.65 12.18
CA TRP A 201 -13.71 30.87 11.52
C TRP A 201 -14.83 31.66 10.84
N MET A 202 -15.82 30.99 10.24
CA MET A 202 -17.02 31.58 9.60
C MET A 202 -18.00 32.12 10.63
N ALA A 203 -18.13 31.48 11.80
CA ALA A 203 -18.94 32.01 12.91
C ALA A 203 -18.35 33.29 13.51
N ASN A 204 -17.03 33.54 13.35
CA ASN A 204 -16.35 34.75 13.83
C ASN A 204 -16.07 35.79 12.72
N ALA A 205 -16.19 35.43 11.45
CA ALA A 205 -15.98 36.34 10.33
C ALA A 205 -17.34 36.85 9.81
N ASN A 206 -17.69 38.09 10.16
CA ASN A 206 -18.83 38.83 9.59
C ASN A 206 -18.64 39.18 8.09
N ASN A 207 -18.03 38.31 7.29
CA ASN A 207 -17.72 38.56 5.89
C ASN A 207 -18.47 37.57 4.99
N ASN A 208 -19.27 38.11 4.08
CA ASN A 208 -20.10 37.43 3.08
C ASN A 208 -19.30 36.68 1.99
N ASP A 209 -18.23 35.98 2.33
CA ASP A 209 -17.40 35.19 1.39
C ASP A 209 -17.17 33.76 1.88
N GLY A 210 -18.22 33.12 2.41
CA GLY A 210 -18.22 31.73 2.87
C GLY A 210 -18.21 30.67 1.76
N SER A 211 -18.12 31.07 0.48
CA SER A 211 -18.14 30.13 -0.65
C SER A 211 -16.81 29.42 -0.92
N SER A 212 -15.68 30.05 -0.59
CA SER A 212 -14.36 29.54 -0.97
C SER A 212 -13.94 28.33 -0.12
N SER A 213 -13.99 28.42 1.20
CA SER A 213 -13.57 27.34 2.10
C SER A 213 -14.41 26.06 1.97
N GLN A 214 -15.74 26.17 1.84
CA GLN A 214 -16.62 25.01 1.62
C GLN A 214 -16.32 24.31 0.28
N SER A 215 -15.92 25.07 -0.75
CA SER A 215 -15.59 24.51 -2.06
C SER A 215 -14.33 23.63 -2.03
N PHE A 216 -13.31 24.01 -1.26
CA PHE A 216 -12.10 23.20 -1.06
C PHE A 216 -12.39 21.91 -0.30
N VAL A 217 -13.15 21.99 0.80
CA VAL A 217 -13.57 20.83 1.59
C VAL A 217 -14.35 19.81 0.75
N ASN A 218 -15.27 20.30 -0.09
CA ASN A 218 -16.05 19.44 -0.98
C ASN A 218 -15.17 18.80 -2.08
N ALA A 219 -14.18 19.54 -2.60
CA ALA A 219 -13.25 19.03 -3.61
C ALA A 219 -12.36 17.91 -3.04
N ASP A 220 -11.82 18.08 -1.83
CA ASP A 220 -11.00 17.05 -1.17
C ASP A 220 -11.81 15.79 -0.86
N HIS A 221 -13.04 15.96 -0.36
CA HIS A 221 -13.95 14.82 -0.16
C HIS A 221 -14.23 14.08 -1.47
N SER A 222 -14.52 14.81 -2.56
CA SER A 222 -14.77 14.20 -3.87
C SER A 222 -13.53 13.44 -4.40
N THR A 223 -12.34 14.00 -4.17
CA THR A 223 -11.07 13.38 -4.58
C THR A 223 -10.82 12.08 -3.82
N LEU A 224 -11.04 12.08 -2.51
CA LEU A 224 -10.95 10.87 -1.69
C LEU A 224 -11.96 9.80 -2.15
N GLN A 225 -13.22 10.18 -2.43
CA GLN A 225 -14.21 9.21 -2.92
C GLN A 225 -13.84 8.64 -4.28
N ASN A 226 -13.32 9.46 -5.18
CA ASN A 226 -12.82 9.02 -6.49
C ASN A 226 -11.65 8.05 -6.32
N PHE A 227 -10.70 8.36 -5.43
CA PHE A 227 -9.57 7.49 -5.12
C PHE A 227 -10.00 6.16 -4.52
N ARG A 228 -10.96 6.17 -3.58
CA ARG A 228 -11.54 4.95 -3.01
C ARG A 228 -12.27 4.13 -4.05
N SER A 229 -13.01 4.76 -4.96
CA SER A 229 -13.65 4.06 -6.09
C SER A 229 -12.63 3.39 -6.98
N PHE A 230 -11.60 4.13 -7.39
CA PHE A 230 -10.48 3.58 -8.15
C PHE A 230 -9.82 2.38 -7.44
N SER A 231 -9.60 2.48 -6.13
CA SER A 231 -9.02 1.40 -5.33
C SER A 231 -9.91 0.15 -5.28
N ARG A 232 -11.24 0.32 -5.16
CA ARG A 232 -12.20 -0.80 -5.25
C ARG A 232 -12.17 -1.44 -6.63
N ASP A 233 -12.16 -0.65 -7.69
CA ASP A 233 -12.12 -1.15 -9.07
C ASP A 233 -10.85 -1.98 -9.34
N LEU A 234 -9.71 -1.60 -8.76
CA LEU A 234 -8.46 -2.36 -8.85
C LEU A 234 -8.50 -3.69 -8.08
N LEU A 235 -9.16 -3.72 -6.91
CA LEU A 235 -9.18 -4.89 -6.02
C LEU A 235 -10.35 -5.85 -6.28
N ALA A 236 -11.42 -5.40 -6.94
CA ALA A 236 -12.60 -6.22 -7.20
C ALA A 236 -12.30 -7.53 -7.95
N PRO A 237 -11.46 -7.57 -9.01
CA PRO A 237 -11.17 -8.82 -9.72
C PRO A 237 -10.53 -9.89 -8.84
N VAL A 238 -9.59 -9.51 -7.97
CA VAL A 238 -8.97 -10.48 -7.05
C VAL A 238 -9.91 -10.85 -5.92
N TRP A 239 -10.75 -9.94 -5.44
CA TRP A 239 -11.76 -10.23 -4.42
C TRP A 239 -12.79 -11.27 -4.88
N GLU A 240 -13.28 -11.15 -6.12
CA GLU A 240 -14.14 -12.14 -6.75
C GLU A 240 -13.42 -13.48 -6.93
N LEU A 241 -12.15 -13.46 -7.38
CA LEU A 241 -11.36 -14.67 -7.60
C LEU A 241 -11.13 -15.47 -6.30
N VAL A 242 -10.88 -14.80 -5.17
CA VAL A 242 -10.63 -15.46 -3.87
C VAL A 242 -11.91 -15.90 -3.15
N ASN A 243 -13.04 -15.92 -3.85
CA ASN A 243 -14.35 -16.34 -3.33
C ASN A 243 -14.82 -15.49 -2.13
N LYS A 244 -14.45 -14.20 -2.11
CA LYS A 244 -14.92 -13.20 -1.14
C LYS A 244 -14.71 -13.66 0.31
N TRP A 245 -15.77 -13.63 1.11
CA TRP A 245 -15.83 -14.02 2.51
C TRP A 245 -15.80 -15.54 2.75
N SER A 246 -15.86 -16.38 1.72
CA SER A 246 -16.01 -17.83 1.88
C SER A 246 -14.69 -18.54 1.64
N SER A 247 -14.23 -19.30 2.64
CA SER A 247 -13.11 -20.21 2.46
C SER A 247 -13.48 -21.41 1.60
N SER A 248 -12.53 -21.85 0.77
CA SER A 248 -12.65 -22.99 -0.12
C SER A 248 -11.53 -23.99 0.13
N THR A 249 -11.78 -25.27 -0.11
CA THR A 249 -10.74 -26.31 -0.07
C THR A 249 -9.71 -26.16 -1.20
N SER A 250 -10.00 -25.34 -2.21
CA SER A 250 -9.08 -24.97 -3.28
C SER A 250 -8.20 -23.77 -2.95
N ASP A 251 -8.37 -23.14 -1.79
CA ASP A 251 -7.59 -21.98 -1.39
C ASP A 251 -6.12 -22.35 -1.21
N THR A 252 -5.24 -21.55 -1.78
CA THR A 252 -3.81 -21.60 -1.46
C THR A 252 -3.54 -20.89 -0.14
N ASP A 253 -2.36 -21.13 0.45
CA ASP A 253 -1.90 -20.41 1.65
C ASP A 253 -1.86 -18.89 1.41
N ASP A 254 -1.49 -18.49 0.18
CA ASP A 254 -1.46 -17.10 -0.26
C ASP A 254 -2.86 -16.48 -0.25
N ILE A 255 -3.87 -17.19 -0.75
CA ILE A 255 -5.27 -16.74 -0.74
C ILE A 255 -5.80 -16.64 0.68
N THR A 256 -5.57 -17.68 1.49
CA THR A 256 -6.01 -17.73 2.89
C THR A 256 -5.44 -16.55 3.68
N SER A 257 -4.16 -16.23 3.46
CA SER A 257 -3.49 -15.10 4.10
C SER A 257 -3.91 -13.74 3.54
N LEU A 258 -4.23 -13.65 2.25
CA LEU A 258 -4.56 -12.39 1.58
C LEU A 258 -6.01 -11.93 1.85
N ARG A 259 -6.96 -12.88 1.88
CA ARG A 259 -8.40 -12.61 2.01
C ARG A 259 -8.77 -11.62 3.12
N PRO A 260 -8.28 -11.75 4.38
CA PRO A 260 -8.66 -10.79 5.40
C PRO A 260 -8.17 -9.37 5.11
N TYR A 261 -6.99 -9.21 4.50
CA TYR A 261 -6.49 -7.89 4.12
C TYR A 261 -7.29 -7.27 2.97
N LEU A 262 -7.75 -8.08 2.01
CA LEU A 262 -8.65 -7.61 0.96
C LEU A 262 -9.98 -7.12 1.54
N ALA A 263 -10.58 -7.92 2.43
CA ALA A 263 -11.83 -7.56 3.09
C ALA A 263 -11.70 -6.25 3.88
N SER A 264 -10.69 -6.13 4.76
CA SER A 264 -10.43 -4.90 5.52
C SER A 264 -10.16 -3.70 4.62
N ALA A 265 -9.42 -3.86 3.52
CA ALA A 265 -9.15 -2.78 2.57
C ALA A 265 -10.42 -2.32 1.85
N LEU A 266 -11.26 -3.24 1.39
CA LEU A 266 -12.53 -2.89 0.73
C LEU A 266 -13.51 -2.21 1.70
N ILE A 267 -13.54 -2.64 2.97
CA ILE A 267 -14.28 -1.95 4.04
C ILE A 267 -13.75 -0.53 4.24
N LEU A 268 -12.43 -0.36 4.34
CA LEU A 268 -11.79 0.96 4.45
C LEU A 268 -12.14 1.87 3.27
N PHE A 269 -12.15 1.31 2.05
CA PHE A 269 -12.55 2.02 0.84
C PHE A 269 -14.07 2.16 0.70
N ASN A 270 -14.85 1.88 1.75
CA ASN A 270 -16.29 2.07 1.81
C ASN A 270 -17.07 1.28 0.74
N ASP A 271 -16.65 0.04 0.47
CA ASP A 271 -17.40 -0.89 -0.38
C ASP A 271 -18.68 -1.35 0.36
N THR A 272 -19.82 -0.80 -0.03
CA THR A 272 -21.09 -1.02 0.65
C THR A 272 -21.57 -2.47 0.57
N GLN A 273 -21.23 -3.19 -0.50
CA GLN A 273 -21.60 -4.60 -0.65
C GLN A 273 -20.77 -5.46 0.30
N VAL A 274 -19.45 -5.26 0.33
CA VAL A 274 -18.56 -5.99 1.23
C VAL A 274 -18.93 -5.75 2.69
N ILE A 275 -19.24 -4.49 3.06
CA ILE A 275 -19.67 -4.13 4.41
C ILE A 275 -21.00 -4.82 4.77
N ALA A 276 -21.99 -4.80 3.88
CA ALA A 276 -23.29 -5.43 4.14
C ALA A 276 -23.18 -6.96 4.28
N GLU A 277 -22.37 -7.61 3.43
CA GLU A 277 -22.11 -9.06 3.52
C GLU A 277 -21.38 -9.42 4.83
N GLY A 278 -20.34 -8.65 5.20
CA GLY A 278 -19.61 -8.85 6.45
C GLY A 278 -20.51 -8.67 7.69
N TYR A 279 -21.37 -7.65 7.69
CA TYR A 279 -22.38 -7.47 8.75
C TYR A 279 -23.36 -8.64 8.82
N SER A 280 -23.82 -9.16 7.67
CA SER A 280 -24.69 -10.34 7.64
C SER A 280 -24.02 -11.57 8.28
N ILE A 281 -22.72 -11.76 8.05
CA ILE A 281 -21.95 -12.84 8.68
C ILE A 281 -21.88 -12.66 10.19
N PHE A 282 -21.62 -11.44 10.66
CA PHE A 282 -21.59 -11.11 12.09
C PHE A 282 -22.91 -11.42 12.80
N VAL A 283 -24.06 -11.05 12.21
CA VAL A 283 -25.37 -11.26 12.84
C VAL A 283 -25.81 -12.74 12.80
N SER A 284 -25.37 -13.48 11.78
CA SER A 284 -25.84 -14.86 11.55
C SER A 284 -25.04 -15.92 12.29
N ASN A 285 -23.87 -15.59 12.84
CA ASN A 285 -22.93 -16.55 13.41
C ASN A 285 -22.40 -16.09 14.76
N ASP A 286 -22.11 -17.06 15.64
CA ASP A 286 -21.23 -16.80 16.77
C ASP A 286 -19.77 -16.62 16.27
N LEU A 287 -18.97 -15.81 16.96
CA LEU A 287 -17.57 -15.56 16.57
C LEU A 287 -16.75 -16.84 16.49
N THR A 288 -17.11 -17.87 17.26
CA THR A 288 -16.44 -19.18 17.25
C THR A 288 -16.71 -20.01 15.99
N ALA A 289 -17.78 -19.69 15.24
CA ALA A 289 -18.15 -20.37 14.01
C ALA A 289 -17.61 -19.67 12.75
N ILE A 290 -17.06 -18.47 12.89
CA ILE A 290 -16.45 -17.70 11.80
C ILE A 290 -15.00 -18.15 11.62
N ASP A 291 -14.52 -18.20 10.37
CA ASP A 291 -13.10 -18.40 10.07
C ASP A 291 -12.24 -17.44 10.91
N PRO A 292 -11.28 -17.94 11.72
CA PRO A 292 -10.47 -17.10 12.60
C PRO A 292 -9.78 -15.93 11.89
N ASN A 293 -9.39 -16.12 10.62
CA ASN A 293 -8.76 -15.07 9.82
C ASN A 293 -9.74 -13.94 9.48
N LEU A 294 -11.04 -14.23 9.39
CA LEU A 294 -12.07 -13.28 8.98
C LEU A 294 -12.78 -12.57 10.14
N ILE A 295 -12.52 -12.96 11.39
CA ILE A 295 -13.18 -12.34 12.56
C ILE A 295 -12.94 -10.82 12.59
N VAL A 296 -11.71 -10.37 12.36
CA VAL A 296 -11.37 -8.93 12.36
C VAL A 296 -12.14 -8.17 11.26
N PRO A 297 -12.03 -8.51 9.97
CA PRO A 297 -12.78 -7.80 8.93
C PRO A 297 -14.31 -7.91 9.08
N VAL A 298 -14.84 -9.02 9.62
CA VAL A 298 -16.27 -9.13 9.92
C VAL A 298 -16.70 -8.10 10.98
N LEU A 299 -15.93 -7.97 12.06
CA LEU A 299 -16.19 -6.96 13.09
C LEU A 299 -16.02 -5.53 12.55
N GLU A 300 -15.02 -5.28 11.70
CA GLU A 300 -14.83 -3.99 11.02
C GLU A 300 -16.02 -3.64 10.12
N ALA A 301 -16.55 -4.60 9.37
CA ALA A 301 -17.76 -4.43 8.56
C ALA A 301 -18.97 -4.09 9.44
N ALA A 302 -19.17 -4.83 10.53
CA ALA A 302 -20.28 -4.61 11.45
C ALA A 302 -20.23 -3.26 12.18
N LEU A 303 -19.03 -2.74 12.44
CA LEU A 303 -18.82 -1.42 13.03
C LEU A 303 -19.04 -0.31 11.99
N THR A 304 -18.60 -0.51 10.75
CA THR A 304 -18.75 0.45 9.65
C THR A 304 -20.18 0.52 9.10
N TYR A 305 -20.99 -0.53 9.30
CA TYR A 305 -22.38 -0.58 8.84
C TYR A 305 -23.27 0.43 9.60
N THR A 306 -23.59 1.55 8.93
CA THR A 306 -24.14 2.77 9.54
C THR A 306 -25.41 2.58 10.38
N SER A 307 -26.29 1.66 10.01
CA SER A 307 -27.52 1.41 10.76
C SER A 307 -27.33 0.52 11.99
N ALA A 308 -26.17 -0.12 12.16
CA ALA A 308 -25.91 -1.07 13.23
C ALA A 308 -24.70 -0.70 14.12
N THR A 309 -23.92 0.33 13.77
CA THR A 309 -22.69 0.73 14.49
C THR A 309 -22.87 0.77 16.02
N GLU A 310 -23.89 1.47 16.53
CA GLU A 310 -24.12 1.56 17.98
C GLU A 310 -24.44 0.20 18.61
N THR A 311 -25.25 -0.61 17.93
CA THR A 311 -25.62 -1.95 18.41
C THR A 311 -24.42 -2.90 18.42
N THR A 312 -23.55 -2.82 17.41
CA THR A 312 -22.31 -3.59 17.34
C THR A 312 -21.35 -3.20 18.47
N LEU A 313 -21.18 -1.90 18.72
CA LEU A 313 -20.37 -1.40 19.83
C LEU A 313 -20.89 -1.89 21.19
N GLN A 314 -22.20 -1.78 21.43
CA GLN A 314 -22.82 -2.28 22.66
C GLN A 314 -22.64 -3.80 22.81
N TRP A 315 -22.76 -4.55 21.72
CA TRP A 315 -22.54 -6.00 21.72
C TRP A 315 -21.10 -6.33 22.12
N ILE A 316 -20.11 -5.67 21.52
CA ILE A 316 -18.68 -5.86 21.84
C ILE A 316 -18.46 -5.58 23.33
N PHE A 317 -18.88 -4.42 23.84
CA PHE A 317 -18.65 -4.07 25.26
C PHE A 317 -19.33 -5.01 26.26
N THR A 318 -20.48 -5.56 25.89
CA THR A 318 -21.23 -6.49 26.74
C THR A 318 -20.57 -7.86 26.79
N HIS A 319 -20.04 -8.34 25.66
CA HIS A 319 -19.49 -9.70 25.55
C HIS A 319 -17.96 -9.76 25.74
N PHE A 320 -17.26 -8.63 25.68
CA PHE A 320 -15.79 -8.56 25.69
C PHE A 320 -15.13 -9.40 26.79
N SER A 321 -15.61 -9.29 28.04
CA SER A 321 -15.04 -10.03 29.18
C SER A 321 -15.21 -11.54 29.09
N ASN A 322 -16.18 -12.00 28.30
CA ASN A 322 -16.54 -13.41 28.15
C ASN A 322 -15.89 -14.04 26.91
N LEU A 323 -15.31 -13.23 26.02
CA LEU A 323 -14.53 -13.71 24.88
C LEU A 323 -13.19 -14.29 25.34
N ASN A 324 -12.68 -15.26 24.58
CA ASN A 324 -11.30 -15.73 24.77
C ASN A 324 -10.29 -14.61 24.42
N SER A 325 -9.03 -14.78 24.81
CA SER A 325 -7.99 -13.75 24.65
C SER A 325 -7.74 -13.34 23.19
N GLU A 326 -7.90 -14.29 22.25
CA GLU A 326 -7.70 -14.02 20.82
C GLU A 326 -8.85 -13.17 20.25
N ASN A 327 -10.09 -13.51 20.59
CA ASN A 327 -11.28 -12.75 20.19
C ASN A 327 -11.35 -11.39 20.89
N GLN A 328 -10.83 -11.27 22.12
CA GLN A 328 -10.62 -9.97 22.76
C GLN A 328 -9.65 -9.10 21.95
N LEU A 329 -8.50 -9.66 21.51
CA LEU A 329 -7.56 -8.94 20.68
C LEU A 329 -8.17 -8.56 19.32
N ASN A 330 -8.92 -9.45 18.69
CA ASN A 330 -9.60 -9.18 17.42
C ASN A 330 -10.63 -8.06 17.55
N ALA A 331 -11.42 -8.05 18.63
CA ALA A 331 -12.36 -6.97 18.92
C ALA A 331 -11.63 -5.63 19.14
N LEU A 332 -10.52 -5.61 19.89
CA LEU A 332 -9.72 -4.39 20.08
C LEU A 332 -9.11 -3.87 18.76
N ARG A 333 -8.65 -4.77 17.89
CA ARG A 333 -8.14 -4.41 16.56
C ARG A 333 -9.22 -3.75 15.70
N ALA A 334 -10.41 -4.37 15.63
CA ALA A 334 -11.53 -3.84 14.87
C ALA A 334 -12.00 -2.47 15.40
N LEU A 335 -12.05 -2.29 16.73
CA LEU A 335 -12.34 -1.00 17.35
C LEU A 335 -11.28 0.07 16.99
N GLY A 336 -10.01 -0.31 16.97
CA GLY A 336 -8.91 0.57 16.56
C GLY A 336 -9.04 1.04 15.11
N ALA A 337 -9.35 0.11 14.19
CA ALA A 337 -9.57 0.42 12.77
C ALA A 337 -10.80 1.32 12.57
N PHE A 338 -11.90 1.05 13.28
CA PHE A 338 -13.12 1.87 13.21
C PHE A 338 -12.89 3.33 13.65
N CYS A 339 -12.07 3.57 14.68
CA CYS A 339 -11.74 4.93 15.13
C CYS A 339 -10.93 5.73 14.09
N ILE A 340 -10.13 5.06 13.25
CA ILE A 340 -9.41 5.70 12.14
C ILE A 340 -10.39 6.09 11.02
N ILE A 341 -11.41 5.26 10.79
CA ILE A 341 -12.45 5.48 9.77
C ILE A 341 -13.47 6.55 10.23
N SER A 342 -13.75 6.62 11.53
CA SER A 342 -14.74 7.51 12.15
C SER A 342 -14.07 8.49 13.12
N LEU A 343 -13.41 9.51 12.57
CA LEU A 343 -12.72 10.57 13.31
C LEU A 343 -13.70 11.55 14.01
N PHE A 344 -14.72 11.02 14.69
CA PHE A 344 -15.70 11.77 15.49
C PHE A 344 -15.59 11.50 17.00
N PHE A 345 -14.62 10.71 17.46
CA PHE A 345 -14.64 10.17 18.83
C PHE A 345 -13.34 10.35 19.64
N PHE A 346 -12.68 11.50 19.52
CA PHE A 346 -11.56 11.84 20.42
C PHE A 346 -11.99 11.93 21.91
N PHE A 347 -13.28 12.22 22.20
CA PHE A 347 -13.84 12.17 23.56
C PHE A 347 -14.16 10.74 24.05
N PHE A 348 -14.36 9.78 23.15
CA PHE A 348 -14.78 8.41 23.50
C PHE A 348 -13.60 7.55 23.96
N PHE A 349 -12.40 7.79 23.43
CA PHE A 349 -11.22 7.01 23.78
C PHE A 349 -10.86 7.14 25.27
N PHE A 350 -11.03 8.34 25.84
CA PHE A 350 -10.86 8.57 27.28
C PHE A 350 -11.92 7.83 28.11
N PHE A 351 -13.16 7.76 27.62
CA PHE A 351 -14.25 7.06 28.28
C PHE A 351 -14.11 5.53 28.17
N ILE A 352 -13.70 5.00 27.02
CA ILE A 352 -13.42 3.57 26.80
C ILE A 352 -12.30 3.08 27.71
N PHE A 353 -11.17 3.81 27.76
CA PHE A 353 -10.04 3.42 28.58
C PHE A 353 -10.39 3.45 30.08
N PHE A 354 -11.17 4.45 30.53
CA PHE A 354 -11.67 4.51 31.90
C PHE A 354 -12.74 3.45 32.20
N TYR A 355 -13.67 3.18 31.28
CA TYR A 355 -14.75 2.21 31.46
C TYR A 355 -14.21 0.77 31.51
N ILE A 356 -13.29 0.43 30.60
CA ILE A 356 -12.61 -0.87 30.58
C ILE A 356 -11.76 -1.04 31.86
N LYS A 357 -11.01 -0.02 32.26
CA LYS A 357 -10.22 -0.04 33.51
C LYS A 357 -11.11 -0.15 34.75
N HIS A 358 -12.26 0.52 34.78
CA HIS A 358 -13.21 0.48 35.89
C HIS A 358 -13.91 -0.89 36.01
N LYS A 359 -14.32 -1.52 34.91
CA LYS A 359 -14.90 -2.86 34.94
C LYS A 359 -13.88 -3.96 35.25
N MET A 360 -12.64 -3.86 34.73
CA MET A 360 -11.59 -4.84 35.04
C MET A 360 -11.03 -4.70 36.47
N GLY A 361 -11.15 -3.52 37.10
CA GLY A 361 -10.75 -3.29 38.48
C GLY A 361 -11.69 -3.89 39.55
N ASN A 362 -12.95 -4.14 39.22
CA ASN A 362 -13.96 -4.60 40.18
C ASN A 362 -14.10 -6.13 40.30
N ASN A 363 -13.28 -6.91 39.60
CA ASN A 363 -13.25 -8.39 39.72
C ASN A 363 -12.12 -8.91 40.63
N LYS A 364 -11.68 -8.11 41.61
CA LYS A 364 -10.85 -8.59 42.73
C LYS A 364 -11.61 -8.45 44.05
N THR A 365 -12.47 -9.43 44.32
CA THR A 365 -12.85 -9.89 45.67
C THR A 365 -13.26 -11.33 45.58
#